data_AF-A0A2D5AYR1-F1
#
_entry.id   AF-A0A2D5AYR1-F1
#
_cell.length_a   1.000
_cell.length_b   1.000
_cell.length_c   1.000
_cell.angle_alpha   90.00
_cell.angle_beta   90.00
_cell.angle_gamma   90.00
#
_symmetry.space_group_name_H-M   'P 1'
#
loop_
_entity.id
_entity.type
_entity.pdbx_description
1 polymer ?
#
loop_
_entity_poly.entity_id
_entity_poly.type
_entity_poly.pdbx_seq_one_letter_code
_entity_poly.pdbx_strand_id
1 'polypeptide(L)'
;MSIFATAGTAPAQQTDVACQATNARLNLNRDLKPGTDFVPILPDDSLGFHVSYSVKSDNSFTVGIFILPLENNEVLIFGAGYAENSMQGKEAEAAVVDATLRDCMGYGPGMSTIHLVAPHGHQDHINPSFVQEMVDLGHSFAEIVYHKGDAVWIDQMDWTPDQRSLFNEIDGSICGSNLIQFASPLGKIWFTPRSGHTEGSLDLILDIENDATNRLLIRGSVAGGQCPPVPGLQLSLDAHGTVFLPPEDGSFRARAEVVNGAGINRLCLITDSAPRVGGSWNTMIDAQGHAGAYGLVLIGYTAVLSPGLQIPYGEFLLDTRGGTFLMCLSQPASTPTFILNVPADPNYLGFEAWFQGLILGGTTELCNGLHVQIGA
;
A
#
# COMPACT_ATOMS: atom_id res chain seq x y z
N MET A 1 40.73 51.41 -34.75
CA MET A 1 39.71 51.65 -33.72
C MET A 1 38.98 50.33 -33.52
N SER A 2 39.32 49.63 -32.45
CA SER A 2 38.84 48.27 -32.15
C SER A 2 37.46 48.32 -31.51
N ILE A 3 36.55 47.46 -31.95
CA ILE A 3 35.39 47.04 -31.17
C ILE A 3 35.32 45.52 -31.26
N PHE A 4 35.70 44.85 -30.17
CA PHE A 4 35.43 43.44 -29.95
C PHE A 4 33.94 43.29 -29.62
N ALA A 5 33.20 42.51 -30.43
CA ALA A 5 31.89 42.01 -30.04
C ALA A 5 32.11 40.67 -29.33
N THR A 6 31.87 40.65 -28.03
CA THR A 6 31.82 39.42 -27.22
C THR A 6 30.60 38.61 -27.66
N ALA A 7 30.83 37.38 -28.10
CA ALA A 7 29.78 36.39 -28.26
C ALA A 7 29.20 36.09 -26.87
N GLY A 8 27.99 36.59 -26.61
CA GLY A 8 27.22 36.19 -25.44
C GLY A 8 26.88 34.71 -25.59
N THR A 9 27.48 33.86 -24.76
CA THR A 9 26.94 32.55 -24.46
C THR A 9 25.53 32.75 -23.95
N ALA A 10 24.54 32.27 -24.71
CA ALA A 10 23.20 32.10 -24.17
C ALA A 10 23.32 31.25 -22.90
N PRO A 11 22.65 31.62 -21.79
CA PRO A 11 22.64 30.75 -20.62
C PRO A 11 22.10 29.40 -21.08
N ALA A 12 22.86 28.33 -20.81
CA ALA A 12 22.37 26.98 -20.94
C ALA A 12 21.08 26.92 -20.12
N GLN A 13 19.95 26.87 -20.80
CA GLN A 13 18.67 26.61 -20.19
C GLN A 13 18.82 25.22 -19.60
N GLN A 14 19.01 25.18 -18.28
CA GLN A 14 18.99 23.99 -17.46
C GLN A 14 17.64 23.32 -17.78
N THR A 15 17.68 22.31 -18.65
CA THR A 15 16.49 21.53 -18.95
C THR A 15 16.25 20.72 -17.68
N ASP A 16 15.37 21.23 -16.83
CA ASP A 16 14.70 20.47 -15.78
C ASP A 16 14.24 19.15 -16.41
N VAL A 17 15.01 18.08 -16.20
CA VAL A 17 14.50 16.75 -16.43
C VAL A 17 13.58 16.50 -15.23
N ALA A 18 12.32 16.89 -15.41
CA ALA A 18 11.29 16.72 -14.40
C ALA A 18 11.10 15.23 -14.15
N CYS A 19 11.35 14.79 -12.91
CA CYS A 19 10.96 13.48 -12.43
C CYS A 19 9.52 13.17 -12.89
N GLN A 20 9.36 12.11 -13.67
CA GLN A 20 8.04 11.69 -14.20
C GLN A 20 7.28 10.77 -13.24
N ALA A 21 7.81 10.55 -12.03
CA ALA A 21 7.12 9.74 -11.04
C ALA A 21 5.80 10.40 -10.65
N THR A 22 4.71 9.62 -10.69
CA THR A 22 3.46 10.06 -10.09
C THR A 22 3.49 9.82 -8.57
N ASN A 23 2.48 10.24 -7.85
CA ASN A 23 2.40 9.98 -6.42
C ASN A 23 1.66 8.65 -6.19
N ALA A 24 2.17 7.78 -5.33
CA ALA A 24 1.51 6.51 -4.99
C ALA A 24 0.19 6.72 -4.22
N ARG A 25 -0.05 7.93 -3.70
CA ARG A 25 -1.33 8.32 -3.10
C ARG A 25 -2.45 8.18 -4.12
N LEU A 26 -3.56 7.59 -3.66
CA LEU A 26 -4.79 7.45 -4.44
C LEU A 26 -4.68 6.55 -5.68
N ASN A 27 -3.62 5.75 -5.79
CA ASN A 27 -3.59 4.68 -6.78
C ASN A 27 -4.77 3.71 -6.61
N LEU A 28 -5.08 2.92 -7.63
CA LEU A 28 -6.08 1.86 -7.51
C LEU A 28 -5.37 0.51 -7.45
N ASN A 29 -5.56 -0.24 -6.36
CA ASN A 29 -4.91 -1.53 -6.09
C ASN A 29 -5.29 -2.66 -7.08
N ARG A 30 -5.97 -2.35 -8.20
CA ARG A 30 -6.45 -3.33 -9.18
C ARG A 30 -6.00 -3.07 -10.61
N ASP A 31 -5.42 -1.90 -10.86
CA ASP A 31 -4.97 -1.56 -12.20
C ASP A 31 -3.50 -1.96 -12.36
N LEU A 32 -3.21 -2.68 -13.46
CA LEU A 32 -1.83 -2.87 -13.90
C LEU A 32 -1.26 -1.48 -14.19
N LYS A 33 -0.30 -1.05 -13.39
CA LYS A 33 0.33 0.25 -13.55
C LYS A 33 1.73 0.04 -14.09
N PRO A 34 2.08 0.57 -15.28
CA PRO A 34 3.48 0.72 -15.66
C PRO A 34 4.05 2.03 -15.09
N GLY A 35 5.37 2.19 -15.16
CA GLY A 35 6.05 3.44 -14.80
C GLY A 35 6.48 3.47 -13.33
N THR A 36 6.59 4.68 -12.78
CA THR A 36 7.19 4.93 -11.45
C THR A 36 6.27 5.77 -10.59
N ASP A 37 6.22 5.46 -9.30
CA ASP A 37 5.64 6.31 -8.28
C ASP A 37 6.64 6.74 -7.20
N PHE A 38 6.43 7.94 -6.66
CA PHE A 38 6.94 8.35 -5.37
C PHE A 38 6.03 7.82 -4.26
N VAL A 39 6.64 7.16 -3.29
CA VAL A 39 6.01 6.62 -2.09
C VAL A 39 6.38 7.53 -0.91
N PRO A 40 5.56 8.55 -0.60
CA PRO A 40 5.79 9.40 0.56
C PRO A 40 5.69 8.60 1.86
N ILE A 41 6.64 8.82 2.77
CA ILE A 41 6.64 8.26 4.13
C ILE A 41 6.25 9.29 5.19
N LEU A 42 6.20 10.58 4.81
CA LEU A 42 5.68 11.67 5.62
C LEU A 42 4.36 12.21 5.04
N PRO A 43 3.49 12.82 5.85
CA PRO A 43 2.22 13.38 5.38
C PRO A 43 2.35 14.52 4.37
N ASP A 44 3.49 15.24 4.37
CA ASP A 44 3.74 16.41 3.52
C ASP A 44 4.52 16.08 2.24
N ASP A 45 4.72 14.79 1.97
CA ASP A 45 5.45 14.27 0.80
C ASP A 45 6.89 14.78 0.66
N SER A 46 7.45 15.38 1.70
CA SER A 46 8.82 15.91 1.71
C SER A 46 9.88 14.81 1.74
N LEU A 47 9.49 13.59 2.13
CA LEU A 47 10.37 12.46 2.35
C LEU A 47 9.70 11.17 1.88
N GLY A 48 10.45 10.33 1.19
CA GLY A 48 9.94 9.07 0.63
C GLY A 48 10.96 8.36 -0.24
N PHE A 49 10.49 7.38 -0.99
CA PHE A 49 11.28 6.59 -1.93
C PHE A 49 10.50 6.35 -3.22
N HIS A 50 11.06 5.61 -4.17
CA HIS A 50 10.40 5.34 -5.44
C HIS A 50 10.05 3.87 -5.59
N VAL A 51 9.01 3.59 -6.37
CA VAL A 51 8.67 2.24 -6.82
C VAL A 51 8.46 2.27 -8.33
N SER A 52 9.19 1.45 -9.06
CA SER A 52 8.95 1.20 -10.48
C SER A 52 8.15 -0.08 -10.63
N TYR A 53 7.21 -0.12 -11.57
CA TYR A 53 6.33 -1.26 -11.74
C TYR A 53 6.68 -2.09 -12.96
N SER A 54 6.97 -3.36 -12.73
CA SER A 54 7.16 -4.38 -13.76
C SER A 54 5.86 -5.12 -14.00
N VAL A 55 5.32 -5.09 -15.22
CA VAL A 55 4.08 -5.79 -15.55
C VAL A 55 4.43 -7.09 -16.26
N LYS A 56 3.86 -8.21 -15.82
CA LYS A 56 4.07 -9.52 -16.43
C LYS A 56 3.58 -9.54 -17.87
N SER A 57 4.29 -10.25 -18.76
CA SER A 57 3.98 -10.36 -20.20
C SER A 57 2.59 -10.89 -20.55
N ASP A 58 1.96 -11.64 -19.64
CA ASP A 58 0.57 -12.12 -19.78
C ASP A 58 -0.49 -11.12 -19.27
N ASN A 59 -0.06 -9.93 -18.84
CA ASN A 59 -0.89 -8.88 -18.24
C ASN A 59 -1.72 -9.38 -17.05
N SER A 60 -1.25 -10.40 -16.33
CA SER A 60 -1.97 -10.92 -15.17
C SER A 60 -1.60 -10.20 -13.88
N PHE A 61 -0.40 -9.61 -13.81
CA PHE A 61 0.17 -9.18 -12.55
C PHE A 61 1.24 -8.10 -12.70
N THR A 62 1.47 -7.35 -11.62
CA THR A 62 2.51 -6.33 -11.50
C THR A 62 3.39 -6.63 -10.29
N VAL A 63 4.69 -6.38 -10.39
CA VAL A 63 5.66 -6.43 -9.28
C VAL A 63 6.30 -5.06 -9.11
N GLY A 64 6.43 -4.61 -7.87
CA GLY A 64 7.14 -3.40 -7.51
C GLY A 64 8.65 -3.63 -7.39
N ILE A 65 9.41 -2.73 -8.00
CA ILE A 65 10.86 -2.57 -7.84
C ILE A 65 11.04 -1.33 -6.96
N PHE A 66 11.30 -1.53 -5.66
CA PHE A 66 11.42 -0.42 -4.71
C PHE A 66 12.84 0.11 -4.69
N ILE A 67 12.99 1.42 -4.81
CA ILE A 67 14.26 2.13 -4.98
C ILE A 67 14.39 3.14 -3.84
N LEU A 68 15.24 2.84 -2.86
CA LEU A 68 15.39 3.62 -1.64
C LEU A 68 16.78 4.26 -1.60
N PRO A 69 16.90 5.56 -1.29
CA PRO A 69 18.20 6.20 -1.09
C PRO A 69 18.87 5.62 0.16
N LEU A 70 20.19 5.41 0.10
CA LEU A 70 21.03 5.11 1.25
C LEU A 70 21.94 6.29 1.56
N GLU A 71 22.66 6.22 2.68
CA GLU A 71 23.77 7.14 2.94
C GLU A 71 24.91 6.97 1.91
N ASN A 72 25.88 7.90 1.88
CA ASN A 72 27.07 7.82 1.02
C ASN A 72 26.82 7.72 -0.50
N ASN A 73 25.71 8.27 -0.99
CA ASN A 73 25.28 8.17 -2.40
C ASN A 73 25.07 6.73 -2.88
N GLU A 74 24.71 5.82 -1.97
CA GLU A 74 24.33 4.45 -2.31
C GLU A 74 22.82 4.35 -2.52
N VAL A 75 22.38 3.30 -3.21
CA VAL A 75 20.96 3.04 -3.47
C VAL A 75 20.65 1.58 -3.17
N LEU A 76 19.54 1.36 -2.49
CA LEU A 76 18.96 0.04 -2.27
C LEU A 76 17.86 -0.19 -3.30
N ILE A 77 17.96 -1.29 -4.03
CA ILE A 77 16.88 -1.81 -4.88
C ILE A 77 16.33 -3.08 -4.23
N PHE A 78 15.05 -3.10 -3.91
CA PHE A 78 14.34 -4.27 -3.39
C PHE A 78 13.40 -4.82 -4.45
N GLY A 79 13.78 -5.97 -5.03
CA GLY A 79 13.13 -6.58 -6.19
C GLY A 79 13.72 -6.11 -7.53
N ALA A 80 13.62 -6.95 -8.57
CA ALA A 80 14.19 -6.70 -9.90
C ALA A 80 13.17 -6.74 -11.04
N GLY A 81 11.89 -7.03 -10.74
CA GLY A 81 10.84 -7.15 -11.73
C GLY A 81 10.96 -8.40 -12.62
N TYR A 82 10.10 -8.49 -13.63
CA TYR A 82 10.00 -9.64 -14.54
C TYR A 82 11.09 -9.67 -15.61
N ALA A 83 11.78 -8.55 -15.89
CA ALA A 83 12.80 -8.41 -16.93
C ALA A 83 12.39 -9.05 -18.27
N GLU A 84 12.97 -10.20 -18.64
CA GLU A 84 12.66 -10.90 -19.89
C GLU A 84 11.20 -11.34 -20.02
N ASN A 85 10.54 -11.56 -18.88
CA ASN A 85 9.14 -11.95 -18.82
C ASN A 85 8.20 -10.74 -18.63
N SER A 86 8.71 -9.51 -18.66
CA SER A 86 7.90 -8.30 -18.55
C SER A 86 7.23 -7.97 -19.90
N MET A 87 6.11 -7.26 -19.85
CA MET A 87 5.42 -6.77 -21.05
C MET A 87 6.27 -5.75 -21.80
N GLN A 88 7.11 -5.00 -21.09
CA GLN A 88 7.97 -3.96 -21.64
C GLN A 88 9.31 -4.50 -22.17
N GLY A 89 9.72 -5.69 -21.72
CA GLY A 89 11.07 -6.23 -21.91
C GLY A 89 12.07 -5.72 -20.87
N LYS A 90 13.20 -6.43 -20.74
CA LYS A 90 14.25 -6.14 -19.75
C LYS A 90 14.90 -4.77 -19.95
N GLU A 91 15.11 -4.35 -21.20
CA GLU A 91 15.77 -3.09 -21.54
C GLU A 91 14.90 -1.90 -21.09
N ALA A 92 13.60 -1.99 -21.34
CA ALA A 92 12.66 -0.95 -20.96
C ALA A 92 12.48 -0.85 -19.44
N GLU A 93 12.49 -1.99 -18.74
CA GLU A 93 12.39 -2.04 -17.28
C GLU A 93 13.62 -1.42 -16.60
N ALA A 94 14.83 -1.81 -17.03
CA ALA A 94 16.06 -1.19 -16.56
C ALA A 94 16.13 0.30 -16.90
N ALA A 95 15.66 0.71 -18.08
CA ALA A 95 15.59 2.12 -18.47
C ALA A 95 14.65 2.95 -17.57
N VAL A 96 13.52 2.38 -17.10
CA VAL A 96 12.63 3.06 -16.14
C VAL A 96 13.32 3.24 -14.78
N VAL A 97 14.03 2.22 -14.31
CA VAL A 97 14.81 2.32 -13.06
C VAL A 97 15.94 3.34 -13.21
N ASP A 98 16.71 3.31 -14.30
CA ASP A 98 17.76 4.30 -14.59
C ASP A 98 17.21 5.73 -14.65
N ALA A 99 16.10 5.95 -15.34
CA ALA A 99 15.45 7.26 -15.39
C ALA A 99 15.02 7.72 -13.99
N THR A 100 14.50 6.81 -13.16
CA THR A 100 14.13 7.09 -11.78
C THR A 100 15.35 7.51 -10.95
N LEU A 101 16.47 6.79 -11.06
CA LEU A 101 17.72 7.12 -10.37
C LEU A 101 18.26 8.49 -10.81
N ARG A 102 18.39 8.71 -12.13
CA ARG A 102 18.94 9.96 -12.67
C ARG A 102 18.06 11.16 -12.44
N ASP A 103 16.80 11.05 -12.82
CA ASP A 103 15.92 12.21 -13.02
C ASP A 103 15.12 12.54 -11.76
N CYS A 104 14.89 11.54 -10.88
CA CYS A 104 14.19 11.77 -9.61
C CYS A 104 15.11 11.83 -8.41
N MET A 105 16.15 10.98 -8.36
CA MET A 105 17.03 10.89 -7.19
C MET A 105 18.38 11.59 -7.38
N GLY A 106 18.72 12.00 -8.61
CA GLY A 106 20.01 12.62 -8.91
C GLY A 106 21.20 11.64 -8.91
N TYR A 107 20.93 10.33 -8.95
CA TYR A 107 21.92 9.26 -8.99
C TYR A 107 22.13 8.79 -10.42
N GLY A 108 23.14 9.34 -11.09
CA GLY A 108 23.51 8.92 -12.43
C GLY A 108 24.49 7.75 -12.48
N PRO A 109 24.66 7.13 -13.66
CA PRO A 109 25.68 6.12 -13.91
C PRO A 109 27.04 6.54 -13.36
N GLY A 110 27.67 5.66 -12.58
CA GLY A 110 28.96 5.90 -11.91
C GLY A 110 28.94 6.88 -10.74
N MET A 111 27.79 7.47 -10.37
CA MET A 111 27.66 8.36 -9.21
C MET A 111 27.15 7.65 -7.96
N SER A 112 26.52 6.48 -8.11
CA SER A 112 25.97 5.68 -7.02
C SER A 112 26.31 4.21 -7.16
N THR A 113 26.35 3.52 -6.03
CA THR A 113 26.48 2.06 -5.96
C THR A 113 25.17 1.43 -5.54
N ILE A 114 24.74 0.38 -6.23
CA ILE A 114 23.47 -0.31 -6.01
C ILE A 114 23.68 -1.53 -5.10
N HIS A 115 22.85 -1.64 -4.08
CA HIS A 115 22.63 -2.86 -3.31
C HIS A 115 21.32 -3.47 -3.79
N LEU A 116 21.37 -4.62 -4.46
CA LEU A 116 20.16 -5.34 -4.85
C LEU A 116 19.81 -6.34 -3.77
N VAL A 117 18.62 -6.27 -3.18
CA VAL A 117 18.12 -7.26 -2.22
C VAL A 117 16.90 -7.95 -2.81
N ALA A 118 16.92 -9.27 -2.87
CA ALA A 118 15.81 -10.06 -3.38
C ALA A 118 14.74 -10.28 -2.30
N PRO A 119 13.48 -9.87 -2.53
CA PRO A 119 12.33 -10.28 -1.75
C PRO A 119 12.23 -11.80 -1.56
N HIS A 120 12.52 -12.56 -2.61
CA HIS A 120 12.65 -14.00 -2.64
C HIS A 120 13.27 -14.47 -3.96
N GLY A 121 13.62 -15.75 -4.08
CA GLY A 121 14.38 -16.31 -5.21
C GLY A 121 13.66 -16.49 -6.54
N HIS A 122 12.37 -16.19 -6.66
CA HIS A 122 11.73 -16.26 -7.97
C HIS A 122 12.28 -15.19 -8.94
N GLN A 123 12.26 -15.52 -10.23
CA GLN A 123 12.82 -14.69 -11.30
C GLN A 123 12.19 -13.29 -11.40
N ASP A 124 10.96 -13.11 -10.91
CA ASP A 124 10.27 -11.81 -10.88
C ASP A 124 10.79 -10.84 -9.83
N HIS A 125 11.76 -11.25 -9.01
CA HIS A 125 12.34 -10.44 -7.92
C HIS A 125 13.87 -10.36 -7.97
N ILE A 126 14.50 -11.29 -8.67
CA ILE A 126 15.94 -11.36 -8.83
C ILE A 126 16.23 -12.09 -10.13
N ASN A 127 16.92 -11.43 -11.06
CA ASN A 127 17.25 -12.03 -12.35
C ASN A 127 18.54 -11.42 -12.95
N PRO A 128 19.34 -12.21 -13.68
CA PRO A 128 20.62 -11.75 -14.24
C PRO A 128 20.46 -10.73 -15.36
N SER A 129 19.34 -10.74 -16.09
CA SER A 129 19.10 -9.84 -17.21
C SER A 129 18.91 -8.40 -16.74
N PHE A 130 18.10 -8.14 -15.72
CA PHE A 130 17.97 -6.81 -15.12
C PHE A 130 19.33 -6.25 -14.66
N VAL A 131 20.12 -7.07 -13.97
CA VAL A 131 21.47 -6.67 -13.51
C VAL A 131 22.37 -6.31 -14.69
N GLN A 132 22.37 -7.12 -15.76
CA GLN A 132 23.16 -6.84 -16.96
C GLN A 132 22.73 -5.53 -17.63
N GLU A 133 21.44 -5.29 -17.81
CA GLU A 133 20.94 -4.07 -18.44
C GLU A 133 21.29 -2.81 -17.62
N MET A 134 21.21 -2.88 -16.28
CA MET A 134 21.64 -1.79 -15.41
C MET A 134 23.16 -1.52 -15.52
N VAL A 135 23.97 -2.57 -15.65
CA VAL A 135 25.42 -2.44 -15.89
C VAL A 135 25.71 -1.84 -17.27
N ASP A 136 24.96 -2.23 -18.30
CA ASP A 136 25.10 -1.69 -19.66
C ASP A 136 24.71 -0.20 -19.73
N LEU A 137 23.79 0.23 -18.85
CA LEU A 137 23.45 1.65 -18.62
C LEU A 137 24.52 2.40 -17.78
N GLY A 138 25.53 1.71 -17.27
CA GLY A 138 26.68 2.28 -16.55
C GLY A 138 26.53 2.35 -15.03
N HIS A 139 25.55 1.66 -14.45
CA HIS A 139 25.42 1.51 -13.01
C HIS A 139 26.35 0.41 -12.47
N SER A 140 26.78 0.54 -11.22
CA SER A 140 27.59 -0.47 -10.53
C SER A 140 26.84 -1.05 -9.33
N PHE A 141 26.98 -2.35 -9.11
CA PHE A 141 26.43 -3.04 -7.95
C PHE A 141 27.53 -3.30 -6.92
N ALA A 142 27.25 -3.00 -5.65
CA ALA A 142 28.08 -3.43 -4.52
C ALA A 142 27.86 -4.91 -4.25
N GLU A 143 26.60 -5.32 -4.23
CA GLU A 143 26.18 -6.67 -3.86
C GLU A 143 24.79 -7.01 -4.39
N ILE A 144 24.54 -8.32 -4.47
CA ILE A 144 23.24 -8.93 -4.71
C ILE A 144 22.95 -9.84 -3.52
N VAL A 145 22.07 -9.38 -2.64
CA VAL A 145 21.69 -10.06 -1.41
C VAL A 145 20.48 -10.95 -1.65
N TYR A 146 20.58 -12.21 -1.22
CA TYR A 146 19.45 -13.13 -1.19
C TYR A 146 19.55 -14.06 0.02
N HIS A 147 18.41 -14.58 0.46
CA HIS A 147 18.39 -15.53 1.56
C HIS A 147 18.75 -16.95 1.08
N LYS A 148 19.60 -17.65 1.84
CA LYS A 148 20.08 -19.01 1.54
C LYS A 148 18.98 -20.03 1.25
N GLY A 149 17.82 -19.90 1.89
CA GLY A 149 16.64 -20.74 1.62
C GLY A 149 16.20 -20.73 0.15
N ASP A 150 16.60 -19.71 -0.61
CA ASP A 150 16.25 -19.56 -2.02
C ASP A 150 17.40 -19.89 -2.99
N ALA A 151 18.55 -20.36 -2.49
CA ALA A 151 19.74 -20.64 -3.29
C ALA A 151 19.46 -21.57 -4.49
N VAL A 152 18.57 -22.57 -4.32
CA VAL A 152 18.18 -23.50 -5.39
C VAL A 152 17.57 -22.79 -6.59
N TRP A 153 16.78 -21.72 -6.36
CA TRP A 153 16.20 -20.93 -7.44
C TRP A 153 17.25 -20.04 -8.10
N ILE A 154 18.10 -19.40 -7.29
CA ILE A 154 19.17 -18.52 -7.78
C ILE A 154 20.15 -19.29 -8.66
N ASP A 155 20.53 -20.51 -8.26
CA ASP A 155 21.49 -21.33 -8.98
C ASP A 155 21.00 -21.85 -10.34
N GLN A 156 19.68 -21.86 -10.57
CA GLN A 156 19.07 -22.27 -11.83
C GLN A 156 19.05 -21.16 -12.90
N MET A 157 19.39 -19.92 -12.53
CA MET A 157 19.42 -18.79 -13.46
C MET A 157 20.81 -18.63 -14.10
N ASP A 158 20.83 -18.05 -15.30
CA ASP A 158 22.02 -17.89 -16.15
C ASP A 158 22.94 -16.72 -15.71
N TRP A 159 23.38 -16.72 -14.46
CA TRP A 159 24.31 -15.72 -13.93
C TRP A 159 25.72 -15.85 -14.50
N THR A 160 26.32 -14.71 -14.88
CA THR A 160 27.74 -14.67 -15.26
C THR A 160 28.64 -14.84 -14.02
N PRO A 161 29.91 -15.27 -14.19
CA PRO A 161 30.86 -15.34 -13.08
C PRO A 161 31.03 -14.00 -12.34
N ASP A 162 31.05 -12.89 -13.09
CA ASP A 162 31.18 -11.55 -12.51
C ASP A 162 29.96 -11.19 -11.66
N GLN A 163 28.74 -11.51 -12.13
CA GLN A 163 27.53 -11.30 -11.34
C GLN A 163 27.49 -12.17 -10.08
N ARG A 164 27.90 -13.45 -10.18
CA ARG A 164 27.99 -14.33 -9.01
C ARG A 164 29.00 -13.84 -7.98
N SER A 165 30.05 -13.11 -8.40
CA SER A 165 31.01 -12.52 -7.47
C SER A 165 30.42 -11.42 -6.59
N LEU A 166 29.26 -10.88 -6.96
CA LEU A 166 28.52 -9.88 -6.19
C LEU A 166 27.57 -10.51 -5.15
N PHE A 167 27.41 -11.83 -5.14
CA PHE A 167 26.44 -12.48 -4.26
C PHE A 167 26.81 -12.36 -2.79
N ASN A 168 25.86 -11.87 -1.99
CA ASN A 168 25.91 -11.89 -0.54
C ASN A 168 24.75 -12.76 -0.01
N GLU A 169 25.04 -14.04 0.22
CA GLU A 169 24.07 -14.98 0.78
C GLU A 169 23.91 -14.75 2.29
N ILE A 170 22.68 -14.44 2.72
CA ILE A 170 22.33 -14.28 4.14
C ILE A 170 21.53 -15.49 4.66
N ASP A 171 21.64 -15.77 5.95
CA ASP A 171 21.00 -16.91 6.62
C ASP A 171 20.31 -16.45 7.91
N GLY A 172 19.15 -17.04 8.21
CA GLY A 172 18.39 -16.80 9.44
C GLY A 172 16.91 -17.12 9.27
N SER A 173 16.30 -17.76 10.26
CA SER A 173 14.92 -18.25 10.16
C SER A 173 13.94 -17.60 11.14
N ILE A 174 14.41 -16.67 11.98
CA ILE A 174 13.61 -16.09 13.05
C ILE A 174 12.88 -14.83 12.53
N CYS A 175 11.56 -14.93 12.38
CA CYS A 175 10.69 -13.79 12.10
C CYS A 175 10.93 -12.64 13.10
N GLY A 176 11.03 -11.41 12.58
CA GLY A 176 11.29 -10.20 13.36
C GLY A 176 12.77 -9.98 13.72
N SER A 177 13.67 -10.91 13.34
CA SER A 177 15.11 -10.70 13.50
C SER A 177 15.67 -9.84 12.37
N ASN A 178 16.68 -9.03 12.69
CA ASN A 178 17.39 -8.21 11.71
C ASN A 178 18.56 -9.02 11.14
N LEU A 179 18.44 -9.44 9.88
CA LEU A 179 19.48 -10.21 9.18
C LEU A 179 20.57 -9.31 8.60
N ILE A 180 20.16 -8.22 7.97
CA ILE A 180 21.01 -7.21 7.36
C ILE A 180 20.31 -5.86 7.44
N GLN A 181 21.09 -4.78 7.53
CA GLN A 181 20.57 -3.42 7.64
C GLN A 181 21.41 -2.42 6.83
N PHE A 182 20.77 -1.34 6.41
CA PHE A 182 21.37 -0.23 5.69
C PHE A 182 20.99 1.09 6.35
N ALA A 183 21.92 2.04 6.36
CA ALA A 183 21.66 3.40 6.81
C ALA A 183 21.07 4.22 5.64
N SER A 184 20.01 4.96 5.89
CA SER A 184 19.31 5.76 4.89
C SER A 184 18.94 7.13 5.47
N PRO A 185 18.88 8.18 4.64
CA PRO A 185 18.27 9.45 5.05
C PRO A 185 16.80 9.30 5.48
N LEU A 186 16.13 8.20 5.11
CA LEU A 186 14.77 7.89 5.54
C LEU A 186 14.70 7.30 6.96
N GLY A 187 15.83 6.83 7.50
CA GLY A 187 15.92 6.08 8.74
C GLY A 187 16.68 4.76 8.57
N LYS A 188 16.43 3.79 9.45
CA LYS A 188 17.09 2.49 9.39
C LYS A 188 16.30 1.52 8.52
N ILE A 189 16.90 1.02 7.45
CA ILE A 189 16.34 -0.06 6.64
C ILE A 189 16.92 -1.38 7.12
N TRP A 190 16.09 -2.40 7.33
CA TRP A 190 16.54 -3.73 7.75
C TRP A 190 15.62 -4.83 7.24
N PHE A 191 16.14 -6.05 7.20
CA PHE A 191 15.45 -7.19 6.60
C PHE A 191 15.19 -8.28 7.62
N THR A 192 14.01 -8.89 7.54
CA THR A 192 13.59 -10.02 8.37
C THR A 192 13.15 -11.19 7.50
N PRO A 193 13.43 -12.44 7.91
CA PRO A 193 12.88 -13.59 7.20
C PRO A 193 11.37 -13.67 7.46
N ARG A 194 10.62 -14.04 6.42
CA ARG A 194 9.20 -14.43 6.46
C ARG A 194 9.00 -15.61 5.51
N SER A 195 9.45 -16.78 5.92
CA SER A 195 9.20 -18.00 5.16
C SER A 195 7.70 -18.26 4.99
N GLY A 196 7.32 -18.86 3.87
CA GLY A 196 5.94 -19.25 3.60
C GLY A 196 5.67 -19.43 2.12
N HIS A 197 5.94 -18.40 1.32
CA HIS A 197 5.83 -18.48 -0.14
C HIS A 197 7.07 -19.10 -0.76
N THR A 198 8.26 -18.65 -0.35
CA THR A 198 9.52 -19.41 -0.50
C THR A 198 10.14 -19.65 0.88
N GLU A 199 11.14 -20.52 0.95
CA GLU A 199 11.88 -20.75 2.19
C GLU A 199 12.71 -19.51 2.57
N GLY A 200 13.21 -18.77 1.58
CA GLY A 200 14.03 -17.57 1.76
C GLY A 200 13.31 -16.23 1.58
N SER A 201 11.98 -16.19 1.68
CA SER A 201 11.24 -14.93 1.58
C SER A 201 11.66 -13.94 2.68
N LEU A 202 11.90 -12.69 2.29
CA LEU A 202 12.32 -11.57 3.13
C LEU A 202 11.28 -10.45 3.10
N ASP A 203 11.09 -9.78 4.23
CA ASP A 203 10.46 -8.46 4.24
C ASP A 203 11.51 -7.37 4.47
N LEU A 204 11.26 -6.20 3.89
CA LEU A 204 11.97 -4.97 4.20
C LEU A 204 11.19 -4.19 5.26
N ILE A 205 11.88 -3.77 6.31
CA ILE A 205 11.36 -2.87 7.35
C ILE A 205 12.16 -1.57 7.33
N LEU A 206 11.46 -0.45 7.33
CA LEU A 206 12.01 0.89 7.49
C LEU A 206 11.56 1.44 8.84
N ASP A 207 12.50 1.62 9.78
CA ASP A 207 12.30 2.41 10.99
C ASP A 207 12.44 3.90 10.58
N ILE A 208 11.31 4.57 10.34
CA ILE A 208 11.26 5.93 9.79
C ILE A 208 11.93 6.88 10.78
N GLU A 209 12.87 7.69 10.29
CA GLU A 209 13.67 8.60 11.11
C GLU A 209 14.38 7.91 12.30
N ASN A 210 14.68 6.60 12.17
CA ASN A 210 15.23 5.73 13.21
C ASN A 210 14.29 5.51 14.42
N ASP A 211 12.98 5.70 14.26
CA ASP A 211 11.98 5.41 15.28
C ASP A 211 11.37 4.01 15.09
N ALA A 212 11.75 3.07 15.97
CA ALA A 212 11.25 1.70 15.98
C ALA A 212 9.74 1.58 16.29
N THR A 213 9.08 2.67 16.71
CA THR A 213 7.63 2.74 16.91
C THR A 213 6.87 3.30 15.71
N ASN A 214 7.60 3.78 14.69
CA ASN A 214 7.09 4.34 13.45
C ASN A 214 7.69 3.62 12.24
N ARG A 215 7.07 2.50 11.85
CA ARG A 215 7.61 1.59 10.83
C ARG A 215 6.79 1.54 9.57
N LEU A 216 7.49 1.40 8.45
CA LEU A 216 6.96 0.92 7.18
C LEU A 216 7.45 -0.50 6.92
N LEU A 217 6.58 -1.36 6.43
CA LEU A 217 6.88 -2.72 6.00
C LEU A 217 6.64 -2.85 4.50
N ILE A 218 7.59 -3.40 3.74
CA ILE A 218 7.36 -3.88 2.38
C ILE A 218 7.42 -5.41 2.43
N ARG A 219 6.28 -6.05 2.23
CA ARG A 219 6.17 -7.50 2.22
C ARG A 219 6.77 -8.03 0.93
N GLY A 220 7.85 -8.81 1.04
CA GLY A 220 8.47 -9.41 -0.14
C GLY A 220 7.66 -10.56 -0.75
N SER A 221 6.65 -11.05 -0.02
CA SER A 221 5.76 -12.07 -0.52
C SER A 221 4.36 -12.03 0.10
N VAL A 222 3.43 -12.76 -0.53
CA VAL A 222 2.05 -12.93 -0.09
C VAL A 222 1.98 -13.50 1.33
N ALA A 223 0.86 -13.22 2.01
CA ALA A 223 0.60 -13.63 3.39
C ALA A 223 0.49 -15.16 3.53
N GLY A 224 1.64 -15.85 3.62
CA GLY A 224 1.73 -17.28 3.92
C GLY A 224 2.50 -17.61 5.21
N GLY A 225 3.36 -16.69 5.68
CA GLY A 225 4.19 -16.90 6.87
C GLY A 225 3.52 -16.50 8.18
N GLN A 226 3.68 -17.32 9.23
CA GLN A 226 3.22 -17.03 10.60
C GLN A 226 4.20 -16.10 11.35
N CYS A 227 4.62 -14.99 10.74
CA CYS A 227 5.36 -13.98 11.50
C CYS A 227 4.39 -13.18 12.37
N PRO A 228 4.74 -12.89 13.64
CA PRO A 228 3.96 -11.97 14.46
C PRO A 228 3.90 -10.59 13.79
N PRO A 229 2.87 -9.78 14.08
CA PRO A 229 2.82 -8.39 13.64
C PRO A 229 4.10 -7.64 14.04
N VAL A 230 4.63 -6.81 13.13
CA VAL A 230 5.79 -5.97 13.41
C VAL A 230 5.36 -4.87 14.38
N PRO A 231 5.93 -4.76 15.60
CA PRO A 231 5.57 -3.69 16.52
C PRO A 231 5.88 -2.32 15.92
N GLY A 232 5.00 -1.33 16.11
CA GLY A 232 5.21 0.03 15.58
C GLY A 232 4.89 0.19 14.08
N LEU A 233 4.34 -0.82 13.43
CA LEU A 233 3.95 -0.75 12.03
C LEU A 233 2.83 0.28 11.80
N GLN A 234 3.10 1.28 10.95
CA GLN A 234 2.15 2.30 10.51
C GLN A 234 1.63 2.04 9.10
N LEU A 235 2.48 1.52 8.21
CA LEU A 235 2.17 1.31 6.81
C LEU A 235 2.76 -0.02 6.32
N SER A 236 1.97 -0.80 5.59
CA SER A 236 2.42 -2.03 4.95
C SER A 236 2.14 -1.95 3.46
N LEU A 237 3.16 -2.25 2.67
CA LEU A 237 3.10 -2.38 1.22
C LEU A 237 3.31 -3.85 0.82
N ASP A 238 2.87 -4.21 -0.37
CA ASP A 238 3.12 -5.50 -0.99
C ASP A 238 4.10 -5.34 -2.15
N ALA A 239 5.04 -6.27 -2.30
CA ALA A 239 5.93 -6.30 -3.46
C ALA A 239 5.21 -6.69 -4.75
N HIS A 240 4.01 -7.24 -4.62
CA HIS A 240 3.14 -7.61 -5.73
C HIS A 240 1.92 -6.70 -5.78
N GLY A 241 1.63 -6.16 -6.97
CA GLY A 241 0.56 -5.20 -7.22
C GLY A 241 1.03 -3.75 -7.30
N THR A 242 0.06 -2.85 -7.45
CA THR A 242 0.32 -1.40 -7.50
C THR A 242 0.34 -0.87 -6.08
N VAL A 243 1.41 -0.16 -5.69
CA VAL A 243 1.50 0.49 -4.37
C VAL A 243 0.35 1.48 -4.25
N PHE A 244 -0.42 1.36 -3.19
CA PHE A 244 -1.49 2.27 -2.88
C PHE A 244 -1.21 2.93 -1.53
N LEU A 245 -1.17 4.26 -1.53
CA LEU A 245 -1.17 5.04 -0.29
C LEU A 245 -2.49 5.78 -0.12
N PRO A 246 -3.00 5.88 1.11
CA PRO A 246 -4.14 6.73 1.40
C PRO A 246 -3.81 8.24 1.26
N PRO A 247 -4.81 9.12 1.17
CA PRO A 247 -4.59 10.57 1.16
C PRO A 247 -3.94 11.11 2.45
N GLU A 248 -3.37 12.32 2.37
CA GLU A 248 -2.46 12.98 3.33
C GLU A 248 -2.99 13.19 4.77
N ASP A 249 -4.29 13.08 5.04
CA ASP A 249 -4.86 13.37 6.36
C ASP A 249 -4.75 12.20 7.37
N GLY A 250 -3.92 11.19 7.07
CA GLY A 250 -3.78 9.98 7.88
C GLY A 250 -4.98 9.03 7.76
N SER A 251 -5.77 9.16 6.69
CA SER A 251 -6.95 8.33 6.51
C SER A 251 -6.66 6.96 5.87
N PHE A 252 -6.30 5.98 6.69
CA PHE A 252 -6.90 4.64 6.53
C PHE A 252 -8.38 4.71 6.93
N ARG A 253 -9.13 5.73 6.47
CA ARG A 253 -10.49 5.93 6.94
C ARG A 253 -11.30 4.85 6.27
N ALA A 254 -11.68 3.89 7.10
CA ALA A 254 -12.99 3.38 6.93
C ALA A 254 -13.96 4.55 6.73
N ARG A 255 -14.73 4.52 5.66
CA ARG A 255 -15.71 5.58 5.40
C ARG A 255 -17.01 5.19 6.07
N ALA A 256 -17.77 6.17 6.52
CA ALA A 256 -19.13 5.98 6.99
C ALA A 256 -19.97 7.15 6.47
N GLU A 257 -20.65 6.92 5.35
CA GLU A 257 -21.37 7.94 4.58
C GLU A 257 -22.87 7.78 4.75
N VAL A 258 -23.60 8.90 4.90
CA VAL A 258 -25.06 8.87 5.01
C VAL A 258 -25.68 8.52 3.66
N VAL A 259 -26.52 7.49 3.66
CA VAL A 259 -27.33 7.08 2.51
C VAL A 259 -28.77 7.51 2.75
N ASN A 260 -29.27 8.48 1.98
CA ASN A 260 -30.60 9.05 2.21
C ASN A 260 -31.68 8.53 1.24
N GLY A 261 -31.33 7.71 0.25
CA GLY A 261 -32.28 7.21 -0.75
C GLY A 261 -33.03 8.33 -1.47
N ALA A 262 -34.35 8.21 -1.56
CA ALA A 262 -35.27 9.23 -2.07
C ALA A 262 -35.49 10.41 -1.11
N GLY A 263 -34.86 10.41 0.08
CA GLY A 263 -34.96 11.48 1.08
C GLY A 263 -36.20 11.41 1.96
N ILE A 264 -36.86 10.25 2.03
CA ILE A 264 -38.10 10.03 2.80
C ILE A 264 -37.81 9.71 4.27
N ASN A 265 -36.70 9.03 4.54
CA ASN A 265 -36.32 8.64 5.89
C ASN A 265 -35.84 9.83 6.71
N ARG A 266 -36.07 9.77 8.02
CA ARG A 266 -35.47 10.71 8.96
C ARG A 266 -33.96 10.50 9.04
N LEU A 267 -33.19 11.58 9.11
CA LEU A 267 -31.77 11.55 9.43
C LEU A 267 -31.58 11.29 10.94
N CYS A 268 -31.77 10.04 11.35
CA CYS A 268 -31.63 9.62 12.76
C CYS A 268 -30.51 8.60 12.99
N LEU A 269 -29.90 8.01 11.96
CA LEU A 269 -28.73 7.16 12.12
C LEU A 269 -27.46 7.99 11.88
N ILE A 270 -26.67 8.18 12.92
CA ILE A 270 -25.47 9.01 12.92
C ILE A 270 -24.27 8.22 13.42
N THR A 271 -23.08 8.62 13.01
CA THR A 271 -21.82 8.06 13.49
C THR A 271 -20.85 9.19 13.81
N ASP A 272 -20.07 9.02 14.87
CA ASP A 272 -19.08 10.00 15.34
C ASP A 272 -17.65 9.60 14.98
N SER A 273 -17.47 8.41 14.41
CA SER A 273 -16.17 7.79 14.18
C SER A 273 -16.20 6.89 12.94
N ALA A 274 -15.06 6.78 12.27
CA ALA A 274 -14.83 5.80 11.22
C ALA A 274 -14.52 4.42 11.83
N PRO A 275 -14.98 3.30 11.25
CA PRO A 275 -14.51 1.98 11.67
C PRO A 275 -12.99 1.82 11.50
N ARG A 276 -12.36 0.89 12.22
CA ARG A 276 -10.93 0.60 12.05
C ARG A 276 -10.72 -0.88 12.27
N VAL A 277 -9.92 -1.56 11.45
CA VAL A 277 -9.54 -2.96 11.67
C VAL A 277 -8.98 -3.13 13.08
N GLY A 278 -9.50 -4.10 13.83
CA GLY A 278 -9.14 -4.34 15.22
C GLY A 278 -9.65 -3.31 16.23
N GLY A 279 -10.42 -2.31 15.81
CA GLY A 279 -10.99 -1.26 16.66
C GLY A 279 -12.49 -1.41 16.90
N SER A 280 -13.02 -0.51 17.73
CA SER A 280 -14.46 -0.35 17.92
C SER A 280 -14.96 0.82 17.09
N TRP A 281 -16.11 0.64 16.44
CA TRP A 281 -16.85 1.65 15.70
C TRP A 281 -18.12 2.02 16.46
N ASN A 282 -18.34 3.32 16.67
CA ASN A 282 -19.51 3.81 17.39
C ASN A 282 -20.51 4.43 16.41
N THR A 283 -21.77 4.02 16.54
CA THR A 283 -22.90 4.59 15.80
C THR A 283 -24.08 4.78 16.74
N MET A 284 -24.99 5.68 16.42
CA MET A 284 -26.09 6.08 17.28
C MET A 284 -27.37 6.23 16.47
N ILE A 285 -28.50 5.89 17.09
CA ILE A 285 -29.82 6.23 16.57
C ILE A 285 -30.40 7.35 17.45
N ASP A 286 -30.53 8.54 16.88
CA ASP A 286 -31.16 9.69 17.54
C ASP A 286 -32.68 9.52 17.56
N ALA A 287 -33.19 9.09 18.71
CA ALA A 287 -34.62 8.98 18.98
C ALA A 287 -35.23 10.23 19.62
N GLN A 288 -34.49 11.34 19.71
CA GLN A 288 -35.02 12.59 20.26
C GLN A 288 -36.23 13.05 19.43
N GLY A 289 -37.35 13.27 20.09
CA GLY A 289 -38.63 13.59 19.44
C GLY A 289 -39.54 12.39 19.14
N HIS A 290 -39.12 11.15 19.42
CA HIS A 290 -39.99 9.97 19.29
C HIS A 290 -40.65 9.59 20.61
N ALA A 291 -41.70 10.34 20.98
CA ALA A 291 -42.49 10.01 22.16
C ALA A 291 -43.11 8.61 22.05
N GLY A 292 -42.85 7.77 23.06
CA GLY A 292 -43.35 6.38 23.08
C GLY A 292 -42.45 5.35 22.40
N ALA A 293 -41.27 5.73 21.90
CA ALA A 293 -40.26 4.77 21.48
C ALA A 293 -39.88 3.85 22.65
N TYR A 294 -39.86 2.53 22.41
CA TYR A 294 -39.48 1.51 23.38
C TYR A 294 -38.30 0.63 22.91
N GLY A 295 -37.87 0.77 21.65
CA GLY A 295 -36.78 -0.01 21.11
C GLY A 295 -36.11 0.63 19.91
N LEU A 296 -34.83 0.34 19.73
CA LEU A 296 -34.02 0.78 18.61
C LEU A 296 -33.29 -0.42 18.02
N VAL A 297 -33.29 -0.52 16.70
CA VAL A 297 -32.68 -1.63 15.98
C VAL A 297 -31.71 -1.08 14.95
N LEU A 298 -30.49 -1.60 14.95
CA LEU A 298 -29.50 -1.40 13.90
C LEU A 298 -29.34 -2.71 13.13
N ILE A 299 -29.53 -2.66 11.81
CA ILE A 299 -29.36 -3.79 10.90
C ILE A 299 -28.22 -3.51 9.92
N GLY A 300 -27.43 -4.53 9.59
CA GLY A 300 -26.29 -4.43 8.68
C GLY A 300 -26.25 -5.56 7.63
N TYR A 301 -26.06 -5.19 6.36
CA TYR A 301 -26.03 -6.08 5.20
C TYR A 301 -24.85 -5.76 4.27
N THR A 302 -24.39 -6.74 3.49
CA THR A 302 -23.32 -6.57 2.48
C THR A 302 -23.84 -6.11 1.12
N ALA A 303 -25.05 -5.56 1.03
CA ALA A 303 -25.57 -4.99 -0.20
C ALA A 303 -26.60 -3.89 0.10
N VAL A 304 -26.67 -2.91 -0.81
CA VAL A 304 -27.63 -1.81 -0.80
C VAL A 304 -28.76 -2.06 -1.80
N LEU A 305 -29.96 -1.60 -1.48
CA LEU A 305 -31.09 -1.58 -2.39
C LEU A 305 -31.20 -0.21 -3.05
N SER A 306 -31.01 -0.14 -4.37
CA SER A 306 -31.12 1.09 -5.16
C SER A 306 -31.93 0.84 -6.44
N PRO A 307 -33.08 1.49 -6.64
CA PRO A 307 -33.74 2.41 -5.68
C PRO A 307 -34.25 1.68 -4.42
N GLY A 308 -34.43 2.41 -3.32
CA GLY A 308 -34.96 1.85 -2.08
C GLY A 308 -36.42 1.40 -2.20
N LEU A 309 -36.84 0.50 -1.30
CA LEU A 309 -38.20 -0.03 -1.27
C LEU A 309 -39.08 0.78 -0.32
N GLN A 310 -40.12 1.41 -0.85
CA GLN A 310 -41.10 2.14 -0.05
C GLN A 310 -41.99 1.18 0.75
N ILE A 311 -42.02 1.35 2.07
CA ILE A 311 -42.86 0.58 3.00
C ILE A 311 -43.61 1.53 3.96
N PRO A 312 -44.61 1.06 4.72
CA PRO A 312 -45.37 1.93 5.64
C PRO A 312 -44.54 2.66 6.71
N TYR A 313 -43.30 2.22 6.96
CA TYR A 313 -42.40 2.78 7.96
C TYR A 313 -41.31 3.69 7.38
N GLY A 314 -41.29 3.91 6.06
CA GLY A 314 -40.25 4.68 5.37
C GLY A 314 -39.70 3.95 4.14
N GLU A 315 -38.52 4.35 3.68
CA GLU A 315 -37.80 3.72 2.59
C GLU A 315 -36.77 2.71 3.13
N PHE A 316 -36.92 1.44 2.78
CA PHE A 316 -35.95 0.41 3.11
C PHE A 316 -34.79 0.42 2.10
N LEU A 317 -33.55 0.54 2.60
CA LEU A 317 -32.37 0.82 1.79
C LEU A 317 -31.40 -0.36 1.67
N LEU A 318 -31.65 -1.47 2.36
CA LEU A 318 -30.74 -2.61 2.40
C LEU A 318 -31.22 -3.74 1.48
N ASP A 319 -30.31 -4.43 0.80
CA ASP A 319 -30.68 -5.60 -0.01
C ASP A 319 -30.52 -6.88 0.82
N THR A 320 -31.65 -7.50 1.16
CA THR A 320 -31.70 -8.71 1.99
C THR A 320 -31.17 -9.96 1.29
N ARG A 321 -30.89 -9.90 -0.02
CA ARG A 321 -30.18 -10.96 -0.74
C ARG A 321 -28.68 -10.93 -0.47
N GLY A 322 -28.15 -9.80 0.01
CA GLY A 322 -26.81 -9.71 0.57
C GLY A 322 -26.71 -10.48 1.89
N GLY A 323 -25.49 -10.85 2.29
CA GLY A 323 -25.26 -11.50 3.58
C GLY A 323 -25.64 -10.57 4.73
N THR A 324 -26.45 -11.04 5.67
CA THR A 324 -26.66 -10.36 6.95
C THR A 324 -25.47 -10.64 7.85
N PHE A 325 -24.90 -9.60 8.45
CA PHE A 325 -23.80 -9.77 9.39
C PHE A 325 -24.02 -9.05 10.73
N LEU A 326 -25.10 -8.25 10.86
CA LEU A 326 -25.39 -7.55 12.11
C LEU A 326 -26.89 -7.33 12.35
N MET A 327 -27.33 -7.61 13.58
CA MET A 327 -28.58 -7.10 14.16
C MET A 327 -28.35 -6.78 15.63
N CYS A 328 -28.48 -5.49 16.00
CA CYS A 328 -28.33 -5.04 17.38
C CYS A 328 -29.62 -4.38 17.87
N LEU A 329 -30.01 -4.69 19.11
CA LEU A 329 -31.16 -4.09 19.77
C LEU A 329 -30.70 -3.27 20.98
N SER A 330 -31.27 -2.09 21.15
CA SER A 330 -31.03 -1.23 22.32
C SER A 330 -32.34 -0.64 22.84
N GLN A 331 -32.38 -0.38 24.15
CA GLN A 331 -33.47 0.38 24.75
C GLN A 331 -33.25 1.88 24.48
N PRO A 332 -34.30 2.68 24.29
CA PRO A 332 -34.17 4.11 24.05
C PRO A 332 -33.67 4.82 25.32
N ALA A 333 -32.38 5.15 25.35
CA ALA A 333 -31.82 6.24 26.15
C ALA A 333 -31.89 7.55 25.33
N SER A 334 -31.51 8.70 25.89
CA SER A 334 -31.53 9.98 25.15
C SER A 334 -30.66 9.99 23.89
N THR A 335 -29.68 9.08 23.81
CA THR A 335 -28.79 8.79 22.65
C THR A 335 -28.06 7.47 22.91
N PRO A 336 -28.63 6.30 22.59
CA PRO A 336 -27.95 5.04 22.81
C PRO A 336 -26.92 4.79 21.71
N THR A 337 -25.70 4.48 22.13
CA THR A 337 -24.58 4.13 21.27
C THR A 337 -24.54 2.63 21.02
N PHE A 338 -24.49 2.24 19.75
CA PHE A 338 -24.15 0.92 19.29
C PHE A 338 -22.64 0.85 19.10
N ILE A 339 -21.98 -0.03 19.84
CA ILE A 339 -20.53 -0.27 19.75
C ILE A 339 -20.32 -1.54 18.93
N LEU A 340 -19.66 -1.41 17.78
CA LEU A 340 -19.42 -2.49 16.82
C LEU A 340 -17.93 -2.76 16.72
N ASN A 341 -17.49 -3.96 17.09
CA ASN A 341 -16.09 -4.33 17.00
C ASN A 341 -15.76 -4.82 15.59
N VAL A 342 -14.74 -4.23 14.98
CA VAL A 342 -14.19 -4.70 13.71
C VAL A 342 -13.07 -5.71 14.03
N PRO A 343 -13.11 -6.94 13.49
CA PRO A 343 -12.07 -7.93 13.71
C PRO A 343 -10.67 -7.38 13.36
N ALA A 344 -9.65 -7.78 14.11
CA ALA A 344 -8.25 -7.45 13.83
C ALA A 344 -7.66 -8.36 12.72
N ASP A 345 -8.45 -8.59 11.67
CA ASP A 345 -8.08 -9.43 10.53
C ASP A 345 -7.89 -8.50 9.30
N PRO A 346 -6.68 -8.44 8.71
CA PRO A 346 -6.39 -7.61 7.54
C PRO A 346 -7.30 -7.87 6.33
N ASN A 347 -7.93 -9.04 6.23
CA ASN A 347 -8.87 -9.35 5.15
C ASN A 347 -10.13 -8.47 5.17
N TYR A 348 -10.39 -7.73 6.25
CA TYR A 348 -11.48 -6.77 6.31
C TYR A 348 -11.13 -5.40 5.71
N LEU A 349 -9.86 -5.14 5.32
CA LEU A 349 -9.53 -3.93 4.58
C LEU A 349 -10.27 -3.90 3.23
N GLY A 350 -10.88 -2.76 2.92
CA GLY A 350 -11.76 -2.56 1.77
C GLY A 350 -13.16 -3.19 1.88
N PHE A 351 -13.50 -3.88 2.98
CA PHE A 351 -14.82 -4.50 3.14
C PHE A 351 -15.93 -3.45 3.21
N GLU A 352 -17.00 -3.65 2.41
CA GLU A 352 -18.15 -2.76 2.33
C GLU A 352 -19.39 -3.35 3.02
N ALA A 353 -20.10 -2.47 3.72
CA ALA A 353 -21.25 -2.77 4.53
C ALA A 353 -22.27 -1.62 4.48
N TRP A 354 -23.54 -1.95 4.60
CA TRP A 354 -24.63 -0.98 4.62
C TRP A 354 -25.47 -1.22 5.85
N PHE A 355 -25.70 -0.16 6.62
CA PHE A 355 -26.48 -0.17 7.84
C PHE A 355 -27.73 0.68 7.72
N GLN A 356 -28.79 0.31 8.43
CA GLN A 356 -29.99 1.14 8.57
C GLN A 356 -30.54 1.05 9.98
N GLY A 357 -31.02 2.17 10.50
CA GLY A 357 -31.66 2.27 11.81
C GLY A 357 -33.17 2.11 11.72
N LEU A 358 -33.77 1.57 12.78
CA LEU A 358 -35.21 1.41 12.94
C LEU A 358 -35.60 1.79 14.37
N ILE A 359 -36.59 2.67 14.52
CA ILE A 359 -37.17 3.07 15.80
C ILE A 359 -38.50 2.31 16.00
N LEU A 360 -38.66 1.67 17.15
CA LEU A 360 -39.84 0.89 17.54
C LEU A 360 -40.61 1.62 18.65
N GLY A 361 -41.92 1.73 18.51
CA GLY A 361 -42.81 2.35 19.51
C GLY A 361 -43.21 3.79 19.19
N GLY A 362 -44.34 4.23 19.75
CA GLY A 362 -45.02 5.45 19.31
C GLY A 362 -45.51 5.26 17.88
N THR A 363 -44.71 5.70 16.91
CA THR A 363 -44.85 5.34 15.47
C THR A 363 -43.54 4.70 15.02
N THR A 364 -43.63 3.48 14.49
CA THR A 364 -42.47 2.77 13.94
C THR A 364 -41.96 3.46 12.68
N GLU A 365 -40.65 3.71 12.59
CA GLU A 365 -40.05 4.39 11.43
C GLU A 365 -38.61 3.94 11.13
N LEU A 366 -38.23 4.05 9.85
CA LEU A 366 -36.87 3.83 9.36
C LEU A 366 -36.05 5.12 9.36
N CYS A 367 -34.80 5.00 9.81
CA CYS A 367 -33.77 6.03 9.64
C CYS A 367 -33.14 5.96 8.25
N ASN A 368 -32.33 6.98 7.93
CA ASN A 368 -31.33 6.92 6.87
C ASN A 368 -30.42 5.69 7.00
N GLY A 369 -29.74 5.35 5.91
CA GLY A 369 -28.69 4.36 5.89
C GLY A 369 -27.31 4.96 6.18
N LEU A 370 -26.36 4.08 6.47
CA LEU A 370 -24.92 4.36 6.45
C LEU A 370 -24.24 3.38 5.49
N HIS A 371 -23.46 3.89 4.54
CA HIS A 371 -22.50 3.10 3.78
C HIS A 371 -21.17 3.12 4.51
N VAL A 372 -20.66 1.95 4.83
CA VAL A 372 -19.43 1.77 5.58
C VAL A 372 -18.45 0.95 4.77
N GLN A 373 -17.26 1.50 4.55
CA GLN A 373 -16.13 0.76 3.99
C GLN A 373 -15.06 0.68 5.07
N ILE A 374 -14.40 -0.46 5.32
CA ILE A 374 -13.36 -0.59 6.35
C ILE A 374 -11.99 -0.30 5.74
N GLY A 375 -11.18 0.58 6.36
CA GLY A 375 -9.75 0.78 6.07
C GLY A 375 -9.40 0.79 4.59
N ALA A 376 -9.98 1.72 3.81
CA ALA A 376 -9.69 1.87 2.39
C ALA A 376 -8.23 2.24 2.17
#